data_AF-A0A6V7V2X5-F1
#
_entry.id   AF-A0A6V7V2X5-F1
#
_cell.length_a   1.000
_cell.length_b   1.000
_cell.length_c   1.000
_cell.angle_alpha   90.00
_cell.angle_beta   90.00
_cell.angle_gamma   90.00
#
_symmetry.space_group_name_H-M   'P 1'
#
loop_
_entity.id
_entity.type
_entity.pdbx_description
1 polymer ?
#
loop_
_entity_poly.entity_id
_entity_poly.type
_entity_poly.pdbx_seq_one_letter_code
_entity_poly.pdbx_strand_id
1 'polypeptide(L)'
;MEEQNFLKSDYIEFVHKNGFFSLRPITLIDDLILIIDMAKTMPFFYKLELTDIIYQITNISMPLVVLANTWYSCNKKSKTVISPDGVPIVVAFSGEYYKGDLTLNKLLQKIFVTFMEPYIRVQMDDEEHVLIRSIIFSHFVTNGVSKEGQKFLLSESEKYCGILMRMLQERYGQLRGATRYAELLHLVEFCFKCGNYLSIFLNYVDNVLEQGRFEKVMPAPLIDLCLRCKNVKLPEITGI
;
A
#
# COMPACT_ATOMS: atom_id res chain seq x y z
N MET A 1 10.55 23.30 -14.55
CA MET A 1 9.48 22.28 -14.50
C MET A 1 8.32 22.97 -13.83
N GLU A 2 7.38 23.48 -14.62
CA GLU A 2 6.24 24.26 -14.13
C GLU A 2 5.21 23.32 -13.49
N GLU A 3 4.79 23.63 -12.26
CA GLU A 3 3.61 23.01 -11.66
C GLU A 3 2.38 23.45 -12.45
N GLN A 4 1.90 22.59 -13.35
CA GLN A 4 0.63 22.81 -14.03
C GLN A 4 -0.52 22.48 -13.06
N ASN A 5 -1.17 23.52 -12.55
CA ASN A 5 -2.43 23.40 -11.82
C ASN A 5 -3.56 23.01 -12.79
N PHE A 6 -3.75 21.71 -13.02
CA PHE A 6 -4.89 21.20 -13.76
C PHE A 6 -6.18 21.30 -12.93
N LEU A 7 -7.27 21.73 -13.56
CA LEU A 7 -8.61 21.44 -13.04
C LEU A 7 -8.84 19.92 -13.10
N LYS A 8 -9.65 19.41 -12.17
CA LYS A 8 -9.91 17.97 -12.00
C LYS A 8 -10.41 17.27 -13.27
N SER A 9 -11.26 17.93 -14.05
CA SER A 9 -11.74 17.43 -15.35
C SER A 9 -10.60 17.29 -16.36
N ASP A 10 -9.74 18.30 -16.41
CA ASP A 10 -8.68 18.44 -17.40
C ASP A 10 -7.55 17.44 -17.12
N TYR A 11 -7.28 17.17 -15.84
CA TYR A 11 -6.37 16.11 -15.41
C TYR A 11 -6.83 14.73 -15.91
N ILE A 12 -8.10 14.37 -15.65
CA ILE A 12 -8.64 13.06 -16.04
C ILE A 12 -8.66 12.91 -17.56
N GLU A 13 -9.08 13.94 -18.30
CA GLU A 13 -9.06 13.92 -19.75
C GLU A 13 -7.62 13.76 -20.31
N PHE A 14 -6.65 14.45 -19.71
CA PHE A 14 -5.25 14.33 -20.09
C PHE A 14 -4.73 12.91 -19.87
N VAL A 15 -4.97 12.34 -18.69
CA VAL A 15 -4.57 10.97 -18.35
C VAL A 15 -5.25 9.96 -19.28
N HIS A 16 -6.53 10.16 -19.60
CA HIS A 16 -7.27 9.26 -20.49
C HIS A 16 -6.67 9.16 -21.89
N LYS A 17 -6.10 10.25 -22.41
CA LYS A 17 -5.48 10.29 -23.74
C LYS A 17 -4.01 9.88 -23.72
N ASN A 18 -3.29 10.21 -22.64
CA ASN A 18 -1.83 10.12 -22.62
C ASN A 18 -1.29 9.00 -21.73
N GLY A 19 -2.09 8.42 -20.85
CA GLY A 19 -1.63 7.48 -19.82
C GLY A 19 -1.29 8.20 -18.50
N PHE A 20 -1.31 7.43 -17.42
CA PHE A 20 -1.19 7.87 -16.04
C PHE A 20 0.22 8.37 -15.71
N PHE A 21 1.26 7.70 -16.19
CA PHE A 21 2.65 8.14 -15.99
C PHE A 21 3.12 9.17 -17.03
N SER A 22 2.20 9.76 -17.80
CA SER A 22 2.47 11.02 -18.49
C SER A 22 2.55 12.22 -17.55
N LEU A 23 2.03 12.06 -16.32
CA LEU A 23 2.18 13.02 -15.23
C LEU A 23 2.86 12.35 -14.04
N ARG A 24 3.42 13.18 -13.16
CA ARG A 24 3.95 12.71 -11.88
C ARG A 24 2.79 12.18 -11.02
N PRO A 25 2.85 10.95 -10.50
CA PRO A 25 1.80 10.41 -9.63
C PRO A 25 1.97 10.96 -8.21
N ILE A 26 1.60 12.23 -8.01
CA ILE A 26 1.84 12.99 -6.77
C ILE A 26 1.35 12.25 -5.53
N THR A 27 0.13 11.71 -5.55
CA THR A 27 -0.44 10.97 -4.42
C THR A 27 0.42 9.76 -4.00
N LEU A 28 0.95 9.00 -4.97
CA LEU A 28 1.81 7.85 -4.66
C LEU A 28 3.15 8.30 -4.06
N ILE A 29 3.71 9.41 -4.56
CA ILE A 29 4.95 9.98 -4.02
C ILE A 29 4.73 10.46 -2.59
N ASP A 30 3.64 11.19 -2.33
CA ASP A 30 3.30 11.69 -1.01
C ASP A 30 3.10 10.54 -0.02
N ASP A 31 2.36 9.50 -0.41
CA ASP A 31 2.16 8.30 0.41
C ASP A 31 3.50 7.64 0.79
N LEU A 32 4.41 7.48 -0.18
CA LEU A 32 5.73 6.87 0.05
C LEU A 32 6.62 7.72 0.96
N ILE A 33 6.64 9.04 0.76
CA ILE A 33 7.40 9.97 1.60
C ILE A 33 6.85 9.93 3.03
N LEU A 34 5.54 9.98 3.20
CA LEU A 34 4.89 9.90 4.50
C LEU A 34 5.18 8.57 5.20
N ILE A 35 5.23 7.46 4.47
CA ILE A 35 5.63 6.16 5.02
C ILE A 35 7.06 6.20 5.57
N ILE A 36 8.00 6.77 4.81
CA ILE A 36 9.40 6.92 5.24
C ILE A 36 9.49 7.81 6.48
N ASP A 37 8.79 8.93 6.49
CA ASP A 37 8.82 9.86 7.62
C ASP A 37 8.18 9.27 8.86
N MET A 38 7.06 8.56 8.72
CA MET A 38 6.46 7.80 9.83
C MET A 38 7.39 6.70 10.34
N ALA A 39 8.09 5.99 9.46
CA ALA A 39 9.07 5.00 9.88
C ALA A 39 10.14 5.60 10.80
N LYS A 40 10.67 6.78 10.45
CA LYS A 40 11.66 7.49 11.28
C LYS A 40 11.13 7.89 12.66
N THR A 41 9.81 8.04 12.81
CA THR A 41 9.20 8.32 14.12
C THR A 41 9.05 7.09 15.00
N MET A 42 9.20 5.87 14.46
CA MET A 42 9.09 4.64 15.24
C MET A 42 10.25 4.54 16.25
N PRO A 43 9.99 4.26 17.54
CA PRO A 43 11.04 4.25 18.59
C PRO A 43 12.18 3.23 18.38
N PHE A 44 11.99 2.29 17.47
CA PHE A 44 12.96 1.23 17.15
C PHE A 44 13.72 1.49 15.85
N PHE A 45 13.34 2.48 15.03
CA PHE A 45 13.87 2.66 13.68
C PHE A 45 15.38 2.83 13.67
N TYR A 46 15.91 3.77 14.45
CA TYR A 46 17.35 4.05 14.54
C TYR A 46 18.15 3.00 15.34
N LYS A 47 17.51 1.94 15.83
CA LYS A 47 18.17 0.82 16.50
C LYS A 47 18.48 -0.33 15.55
N LEU A 48 17.97 -0.28 14.32
CA LEU A 48 18.30 -1.22 13.26
C LEU A 48 19.51 -0.74 12.47
N GLU A 49 20.26 -1.70 11.94
CA GLU A 49 21.30 -1.43 10.94
C GLU A 49 20.67 -0.82 9.68
N LEU A 50 21.39 0.12 9.05
CA LEU A 50 20.88 0.82 7.87
C LEU A 50 20.47 -0.13 6.75
N THR A 51 21.21 -1.21 6.53
CA THR A 51 20.87 -2.22 5.52
C THR A 51 19.55 -2.91 5.84
N ASP A 52 19.31 -3.24 7.11
CA ASP A 52 18.06 -3.86 7.57
C ASP A 52 16.89 -2.89 7.43
N ILE A 53 17.08 -1.61 7.75
CA ILE A 53 16.09 -0.56 7.51
C ILE A 53 15.70 -0.51 6.04
N ILE A 54 16.67 -0.50 5.11
CA ILE A 54 16.40 -0.43 3.67
C ILE A 54 15.58 -1.65 3.22
N TYR A 55 15.97 -2.86 3.61
CA TYR A 55 15.21 -4.07 3.26
C TYR A 55 13.82 -4.07 3.90
N GLN A 56 13.70 -3.65 5.14
CA GLN A 56 12.43 -3.57 5.83
C GLN A 56 11.48 -2.60 5.13
N ILE A 57 11.87 -1.34 4.98
CA ILE A 57 11.04 -0.30 4.36
C ILE A 57 10.60 -0.71 2.97
N THR A 58 11.49 -1.32 2.19
CA THR A 58 11.12 -1.76 0.84
C THR A 58 10.00 -2.80 0.86
N ASN A 59 10.04 -3.76 1.78
CA ASN A 59 9.06 -4.84 1.82
C ASN A 59 7.70 -4.39 2.40
N ILE A 60 7.69 -3.38 3.26
CA ILE A 60 6.45 -2.92 3.94
C ILE A 60 5.80 -1.71 3.26
N SER A 61 6.48 -1.04 2.32
CA SER A 61 5.97 0.19 1.69
C SER A 61 4.65 -0.02 0.98
N MET A 62 4.54 -0.99 0.08
CA MET A 62 3.28 -1.23 -0.66
C MET A 62 2.12 -1.69 0.24
N PRO A 63 2.32 -2.59 1.22
CA PRO A 63 1.30 -2.88 2.23
C PRO A 63 0.82 -1.64 2.98
N LEU A 64 1.72 -0.72 3.34
CA LEU A 64 1.39 0.53 4.02
C LEU A 64 0.65 1.52 3.10
N VAL A 65 1.03 1.61 1.81
CA VAL A 65 0.31 2.40 0.81
C VAL A 65 -1.12 1.89 0.67
N VAL A 66 -1.32 0.56 0.59
CA VAL A 66 -2.66 -0.04 0.55
C VAL A 66 -3.44 0.34 1.80
N LEU A 67 -2.88 0.12 2.99
CA LEU A 67 -3.56 0.39 4.24
C LEU A 67 -3.95 1.87 4.37
N ALA A 68 -3.09 2.81 3.96
CA ALA A 68 -3.39 4.23 3.98
C ALA A 68 -4.56 4.57 3.04
N ASN A 69 -4.52 4.06 1.81
CA ASN A 69 -5.53 4.33 0.79
C ASN A 69 -6.89 3.71 1.10
N THR A 70 -6.91 2.47 1.59
CA THR A 70 -8.16 1.79 1.97
C THR A 70 -8.76 2.42 3.23
N TRP A 71 -7.93 2.81 4.21
CA TRP A 71 -8.36 3.54 5.40
C TRP A 71 -9.03 4.87 5.06
N TYR A 72 -8.34 5.71 4.26
CA TYR A 72 -8.89 6.97 3.79
C TYR A 72 -10.24 6.78 3.09
N SER A 73 -10.32 5.81 2.19
CA SER A 73 -11.51 5.51 1.41
C SER A 73 -12.68 5.03 2.29
N CYS A 74 -12.40 4.18 3.29
CA CYS A 74 -13.41 3.72 4.25
C CYS A 74 -13.95 4.88 5.10
N ASN A 75 -13.08 5.80 5.55
CA ASN A 75 -13.49 6.99 6.31
C ASN A 75 -14.36 7.94 5.48
N LYS A 76 -14.18 7.95 4.15
CA LYS A 76 -15.05 8.65 3.20
C LYS A 76 -16.28 7.84 2.79
N LYS A 77 -16.52 6.68 3.39
CA LYS A 77 -17.63 5.75 3.08
C LYS A 77 -17.64 5.31 1.60
N SER A 78 -16.47 5.31 0.96
CA SER A 78 -16.31 4.85 -0.41
C SER A 78 -16.22 3.32 -0.46
N LYS A 79 -16.83 2.73 -1.49
CA LYS A 79 -16.74 1.28 -1.78
C LYS A 79 -15.50 0.91 -2.62
N THR A 80 -14.80 1.91 -3.14
CA THR A 80 -13.60 1.76 -3.95
C THR A 80 -12.48 2.61 -3.35
N VAL A 81 -11.24 2.30 -3.71
CA VAL A 81 -10.12 3.21 -3.38
C VAL A 81 -10.29 4.52 -4.15
N ILE A 82 -10.21 5.63 -3.42
CA ILE A 82 -10.31 6.99 -3.95
C ILE A 82 -9.05 7.78 -3.63
N SER A 83 -8.68 8.69 -4.53
CA SER A 83 -7.65 9.69 -4.28
C SER A 83 -8.14 10.77 -3.30
N PRO A 84 -7.23 11.61 -2.75
CA PRO A 84 -7.61 12.69 -1.82
C PRO A 84 -8.68 13.65 -2.35
N ASP A 85 -8.72 13.88 -3.67
CA ASP A 85 -9.73 14.69 -4.35
C ASP A 85 -11.09 13.97 -4.55
N GLY A 86 -11.21 12.73 -4.08
CA GLY A 86 -12.43 11.93 -4.11
C GLY A 86 -12.68 11.17 -5.41
N VAL A 87 -11.72 11.09 -6.34
CA VAL A 87 -11.87 10.31 -7.58
C VAL A 87 -11.54 8.84 -7.32
N PRO A 88 -12.38 7.89 -7.76
CA PRO A 88 -11.99 6.48 -7.76
C PRO A 88 -10.77 6.27 -8.64
N ILE A 89 -9.71 5.63 -8.13
CA ILE A 89 -8.46 5.43 -8.86
C ILE A 89 -8.70 4.73 -10.21
N VAL A 90 -9.68 3.81 -10.26
CA VAL A 90 -10.07 3.10 -11.49
C VAL A 90 -10.46 4.02 -12.65
N VAL A 91 -10.96 5.24 -12.36
CA VAL A 91 -11.32 6.23 -13.38
C VAL A 91 -10.08 6.73 -14.11
N ALA A 92 -8.93 6.86 -13.46
CA ALA A 92 -7.70 7.28 -14.12
C ALA A 92 -7.25 6.28 -15.21
N PHE A 93 -7.70 5.04 -15.14
CA PHE A 93 -7.32 3.98 -16.09
C PHE A 93 -8.44 3.56 -17.05
N SER A 94 -9.58 4.27 -17.06
CA SER A 94 -10.73 3.92 -17.92
C SER A 94 -10.73 4.64 -19.28
N GLY A 95 -9.66 5.37 -19.59
CA GLY A 95 -9.55 6.20 -20.79
C GLY A 95 -9.16 5.45 -22.06
N GLU A 96 -9.05 6.20 -23.16
CA GLU A 96 -8.68 5.68 -24.49
C GLU A 96 -7.32 4.98 -24.49
N TYR A 97 -6.34 5.51 -23.74
CA TYR A 97 -4.98 4.97 -23.68
C TYR A 97 -4.92 3.51 -23.21
N TYR A 98 -5.81 3.12 -22.30
CA TYR A 98 -5.85 1.78 -21.71
C TYR A 98 -6.97 0.89 -22.27
N LYS A 99 -7.67 1.38 -23.29
CA LYS A 99 -8.88 0.74 -23.79
C LYS A 99 -8.56 -0.66 -24.34
N GLY A 100 -9.32 -1.64 -23.86
CA GLY A 100 -9.22 -3.03 -24.32
C GLY A 100 -8.20 -3.89 -23.56
N ASP A 101 -7.45 -3.33 -22.61
CA ASP A 101 -6.52 -4.12 -21.81
C ASP A 101 -7.24 -4.92 -20.71
N LEU A 102 -7.46 -6.22 -20.96
CA LEU A 102 -8.18 -7.10 -20.03
C LEU A 102 -7.38 -7.39 -18.75
N THR A 103 -6.05 -7.40 -18.83
CA THR A 103 -5.18 -7.71 -17.68
C THR A 103 -5.19 -6.56 -16.69
N LEU A 104 -5.03 -5.34 -17.20
CA LEU A 104 -5.15 -4.11 -16.42
C LEU A 104 -6.51 -4.02 -15.75
N ASN A 105 -7.60 -4.24 -16.50
CA ASN A 105 -8.95 -4.17 -15.96
C ASN A 105 -9.18 -5.17 -14.81
N LYS A 106 -8.68 -6.41 -14.94
CA LYS A 106 -8.74 -7.42 -13.87
C LYS A 106 -7.95 -6.98 -12.63
N LEU A 107 -6.73 -6.44 -12.83
CA LEU A 107 -5.90 -5.93 -11.74
C LEU A 107 -6.56 -4.74 -11.02
N LEU A 108 -7.07 -3.77 -11.77
CA LEU A 108 -7.77 -2.59 -11.24
C LEU A 108 -8.98 -2.99 -10.39
N GLN A 109 -9.84 -3.86 -10.92
CA GLN A 109 -11.02 -4.35 -10.20
C GLN A 109 -10.61 -5.09 -8.92
N LYS A 110 -9.61 -5.95 -9.00
CA LYS A 110 -9.14 -6.70 -7.83
C LYS A 110 -8.59 -5.79 -6.73
N ILE A 111 -7.69 -4.87 -7.09
CA ILE A 111 -6.94 -4.05 -6.13
C ILE A 111 -7.77 -2.90 -5.57
N PHE A 112 -8.50 -2.19 -6.43
CA PHE A 112 -9.15 -0.93 -6.05
C PHE A 112 -10.65 -1.08 -5.75
N VAL A 113 -11.22 -2.28 -5.98
CA VAL A 113 -12.64 -2.58 -5.71
C VAL A 113 -12.78 -3.80 -4.81
N THR A 114 -12.43 -5.01 -5.28
CA THR A 114 -12.65 -6.25 -4.52
C THR A 114 -11.92 -6.26 -3.18
N PHE A 115 -10.67 -5.77 -3.14
CA PHE A 115 -9.90 -5.72 -1.91
C PHE A 115 -10.42 -4.71 -0.88
N MET A 116 -11.37 -3.83 -1.22
CA MET A 116 -12.00 -2.94 -0.24
C MET A 116 -12.94 -3.68 0.73
N GLU A 117 -13.52 -4.81 0.31
CA GLU A 117 -14.57 -5.50 1.09
C GLU A 117 -14.14 -5.87 2.52
N PRO A 118 -12.93 -6.44 2.76
CA PRO A 118 -12.50 -6.75 4.11
C PRO A 118 -12.34 -5.51 4.98
N TYR A 119 -11.82 -4.40 4.43
CA TYR A 119 -11.66 -3.15 5.19
C TYR A 119 -13.01 -2.53 5.57
N ILE A 120 -13.97 -2.52 4.63
CA ILE A 120 -15.34 -2.03 4.87
C ILE A 120 -16.07 -2.88 5.91
N ARG A 121 -15.82 -4.19 5.93
CA ARG A 121 -16.42 -5.10 6.92
C ARG A 121 -15.78 -4.94 8.31
N VAL A 122 -14.45 -4.83 8.38
CA VAL A 122 -13.75 -4.73 9.66
C VAL A 122 -14.04 -3.40 10.35
N GLN A 123 -14.15 -2.29 9.61
CA GLN A 123 -14.43 -0.95 10.18
C GLN A 123 -13.50 -0.65 11.36
N MET A 124 -12.20 -0.49 11.06
CA MET A 124 -11.24 -0.11 12.10
C MET A 124 -11.59 1.27 12.66
N ASP A 125 -11.23 1.52 13.92
CA ASP A 125 -11.13 2.88 14.45
C ASP A 125 -9.70 3.43 14.32
N ASP A 126 -9.49 4.69 14.71
CA ASP A 126 -8.20 5.37 14.60
C ASP A 126 -7.09 4.66 15.38
N GLU A 127 -7.40 4.13 16.57
CA GLU A 127 -6.42 3.47 17.44
C GLU A 127 -6.03 2.09 16.88
N GLU A 128 -7.00 1.31 16.42
CA GLU A 128 -6.79 0.05 15.73
C GLU A 128 -5.95 0.26 14.46
N HIS A 129 -6.22 1.30 13.68
CA HIS A 129 -5.48 1.64 12.47
C HIS A 129 -4.00 1.95 12.77
N VAL A 130 -3.72 2.79 13.78
CA VAL A 130 -2.34 3.15 14.16
C VAL A 130 -1.56 1.94 14.67
N LEU A 131 -2.20 1.06 15.45
CA LEU A 131 -1.56 -0.16 15.95
C LEU A 131 -1.29 -1.17 14.83
N ILE A 132 -2.21 -1.35 13.89
CA ILE A 132 -1.97 -2.17 12.69
C ILE A 132 -0.79 -1.62 11.88
N ARG A 133 -0.71 -0.30 11.68
CA ARG A 133 0.46 0.32 11.01
C ARG A 133 1.75 0.02 11.76
N SER A 134 1.73 0.12 13.08
CA SER A 134 2.90 -0.17 13.92
C SER A 134 3.34 -1.63 13.80
N ILE A 135 2.39 -2.57 13.77
CA ILE A 135 2.65 -4.00 13.54
C ILE A 135 3.30 -4.22 12.17
N ILE A 136 2.79 -3.58 11.12
CA ILE A 136 3.40 -3.64 9.77
C ILE A 136 4.80 -3.01 9.76
N PHE A 137 5.00 -1.86 10.44
CA PHE A 137 6.31 -1.24 10.60
C PHE A 137 7.31 -2.12 11.35
N SER A 138 6.87 -3.03 12.21
CA SER A 138 7.71 -3.99 12.91
C SER A 138 7.78 -5.37 12.24
N HIS A 139 7.29 -5.52 11.00
CA HIS A 139 7.21 -6.83 10.37
C HIS A 139 8.59 -7.48 10.21
N PHE A 140 8.71 -8.72 10.70
CA PHE A 140 9.99 -9.43 10.83
C PHE A 140 10.27 -10.43 9.70
N VAL A 141 9.26 -10.87 8.94
CA VAL A 141 9.43 -11.84 7.85
C VAL A 141 9.82 -11.11 6.57
N THR A 142 11.07 -10.65 6.56
CA THR A 142 11.55 -9.74 5.53
C THR A 142 12.80 -10.30 4.87
N ASN A 143 12.67 -10.68 3.60
CA ASN A 143 13.81 -11.12 2.79
C ASN A 143 14.87 -10.01 2.72
N GLY A 144 16.11 -10.35 3.07
CA GLY A 144 17.25 -9.43 3.05
C GLY A 144 17.58 -8.77 4.40
N VAL A 145 16.67 -8.80 5.38
CA VAL A 145 17.00 -8.38 6.76
C VAL A 145 17.86 -9.43 7.44
N SER A 146 18.89 -9.00 8.17
CA SER A 146 19.80 -9.85 8.94
C SER A 146 19.05 -10.69 9.99
N LYS A 147 19.66 -11.78 10.47
CA LYS A 147 19.01 -12.62 11.51
C LYS A 147 18.79 -11.86 12.81
N GLU A 148 19.75 -11.02 13.16
CA GLU A 148 19.71 -10.12 14.32
C GLU A 148 18.59 -9.09 14.16
N GLY A 149 18.48 -8.48 12.98
CA GLY A 149 17.41 -7.55 12.62
C GLY A 149 16.03 -8.21 12.66
N GLN A 150 15.88 -9.43 12.11
CA GLN A 150 14.63 -10.19 12.18
C GLN A 150 14.23 -10.50 13.62
N LYS A 151 15.18 -10.91 14.46
CA LYS A 151 14.91 -11.17 15.89
C LYS A 151 14.50 -9.89 16.63
N PHE A 152 15.15 -8.77 16.33
CA PHE A 152 14.82 -7.48 16.91
C PHE A 152 13.41 -7.02 16.49
N LEU A 153 13.10 -7.10 15.20
CA LEU A 153 11.78 -6.77 14.65
C LEU A 153 10.68 -7.66 15.20
N LEU A 154 10.94 -8.96 15.38
CA LEU A 154 10.00 -9.87 16.01
C LEU A 154 9.63 -9.39 17.42
N SER A 155 10.63 -9.00 18.22
CA SER A 155 10.39 -8.47 19.57
C SER A 155 9.55 -7.19 19.57
N GLU A 156 9.80 -6.27 18.62
CA GLU A 156 8.97 -5.07 18.48
C GLU A 156 7.56 -5.41 17.98
N SER A 157 7.41 -6.37 17.06
CA SER A 157 6.11 -6.84 16.58
C SER A 157 5.29 -7.47 17.70
N GLU A 158 5.89 -8.31 18.53
CA GLU A 158 5.24 -8.91 19.70
C GLU A 158 4.76 -7.85 20.69
N LYS A 159 5.53 -6.78 20.88
CA LYS A 159 5.14 -5.64 21.71
C LYS A 159 3.89 -4.93 21.18
N TYR A 160 3.84 -4.56 19.91
CA TYR A 160 2.66 -3.88 19.34
C TYR A 160 1.44 -4.80 19.28
N CYS A 161 1.64 -6.08 18.95
CA CYS A 161 0.60 -7.10 19.04
C CYS A 161 0.04 -7.24 20.46
N GLY A 162 0.90 -7.24 21.49
CA GLY A 162 0.49 -7.29 22.89
C GLY A 162 -0.28 -6.06 23.34
N ILE A 163 0.10 -4.86 22.87
CA ILE A 163 -0.63 -3.62 23.12
C ILE A 163 -2.03 -3.70 22.48
N LEU A 164 -2.11 -4.13 21.22
CA LEU A 164 -3.39 -4.29 20.51
C LEU A 164 -4.31 -5.27 21.23
N MET A 165 -3.81 -6.47 21.57
CA MET A 165 -4.61 -7.47 22.30
C MET A 165 -5.16 -6.92 23.61
N ARG A 166 -4.31 -6.27 24.42
CA ARG A 166 -4.72 -5.71 25.70
C ARG A 166 -5.80 -4.63 25.52
N MET A 167 -5.58 -3.68 24.62
CA MET A 167 -6.54 -2.62 24.31
C MET A 167 -7.91 -3.19 23.92
N LEU A 168 -7.92 -4.22 23.07
CA LEU A 168 -9.15 -4.85 22.61
C LEU A 168 -9.85 -5.65 23.71
N GLN A 169 -9.10 -6.36 24.56
CA GLN A 169 -9.66 -7.09 25.70
C GLN A 169 -10.21 -6.16 26.78
N GLU A 170 -9.57 -5.00 27.01
CA GLU A 170 -10.07 -3.96 27.91
C GLU A 170 -11.37 -3.33 27.37
N ARG A 171 -11.45 -3.09 26.05
CA ARG A 171 -12.62 -2.47 25.41
C ARG A 171 -13.80 -3.42 25.22
N TYR A 172 -13.56 -4.66 24.81
CA TYR A 172 -14.60 -5.59 24.38
C TYR A 172 -14.77 -6.81 25.30
N GLY A 173 -13.90 -6.96 26.31
CA GLY A 173 -13.82 -8.14 27.16
C GLY A 173 -12.93 -9.24 26.57
N GLN A 174 -12.57 -10.24 27.38
CA GLN A 174 -11.55 -11.25 27.04
C GLN A 174 -11.83 -11.98 25.72
N LEU A 175 -13.03 -12.56 25.57
CA LEU A 175 -13.38 -13.38 24.41
C LEU A 175 -13.57 -12.52 23.15
N ARG A 176 -14.38 -11.46 23.22
CA ARG A 176 -14.65 -10.59 22.05
C ARG A 176 -13.42 -9.80 21.63
N GLY A 177 -12.59 -9.36 22.58
CA GLY A 177 -11.32 -8.70 22.31
C GLY A 177 -10.36 -9.63 21.56
N ALA A 178 -10.26 -10.90 21.97
CA ALA A 178 -9.46 -11.90 21.25
C ALA A 178 -10.00 -12.17 19.84
N THR A 179 -11.32 -12.23 19.64
CA THR A 179 -11.93 -12.35 18.31
C THR A 179 -11.58 -11.14 17.43
N ARG A 180 -11.75 -9.91 17.94
CA ARG A 180 -11.40 -8.68 17.21
C ARG A 180 -9.92 -8.62 16.88
N TYR A 181 -9.05 -9.04 17.79
CA TYR A 181 -7.62 -9.14 17.56
C TYR A 181 -7.29 -10.06 16.38
N ALA A 182 -7.91 -11.24 16.32
CA ALA A 182 -7.72 -12.18 15.21
C ALA A 182 -8.19 -11.59 13.86
N GLU A 183 -9.33 -10.88 13.84
CA GLU A 183 -9.81 -10.18 12.64
C GLU A 183 -8.80 -9.13 12.13
N LEU A 184 -8.23 -8.34 13.05
CA LEU A 184 -7.26 -7.30 12.73
C LEU A 184 -5.92 -7.87 12.26
N LEU A 185 -5.44 -8.98 12.85
CA LEU A 185 -4.24 -9.67 12.35
C LEU A 185 -4.45 -10.28 10.97
N HIS A 186 -5.62 -10.86 10.69
CA HIS A 186 -5.92 -11.32 9.33
C HIS A 186 -5.94 -10.15 8.33
N LEU A 187 -6.34 -8.95 8.78
CA LEU A 187 -6.25 -7.76 7.93
C LEU A 187 -4.78 -7.36 7.67
N VAL A 188 -3.86 -7.53 8.62
CA VAL A 188 -2.41 -7.32 8.40
C VAL A 188 -1.90 -8.23 7.29
N GLU A 189 -2.14 -9.54 7.38
CA GLU A 189 -1.74 -10.50 6.34
C GLU A 189 -2.37 -10.15 4.98
N PHE A 190 -3.63 -9.75 5.00
CA PHE A 190 -4.34 -9.31 3.81
C PHE A 190 -3.72 -8.04 3.20
N CYS A 191 -3.23 -7.09 4.01
CA CYS A 191 -2.51 -5.91 3.53
C CYS A 191 -1.24 -6.30 2.78
N PHE A 192 -0.47 -7.28 3.26
CA PHE A 192 0.71 -7.78 2.55
C PHE A 192 0.36 -8.39 1.20
N LYS A 193 -0.71 -9.20 1.16
CA LYS A 193 -1.23 -9.75 -0.10
C LYS A 193 -1.62 -8.63 -1.07
N CYS A 194 -2.37 -7.64 -0.61
CA CYS A 194 -2.77 -6.51 -1.44
C CYS A 194 -1.57 -5.68 -1.92
N GLY A 195 -0.58 -5.45 -1.06
CA GLY A 195 0.67 -4.77 -1.39
C GLY A 195 1.41 -5.46 -2.54
N ASN A 196 1.50 -6.79 -2.52
CA ASN A 196 2.08 -7.55 -3.62
C ASN A 196 1.32 -7.35 -4.94
N TYR A 197 -0.02 -7.35 -4.91
CA TYR A 197 -0.83 -7.06 -6.10
C TYR A 197 -0.65 -5.61 -6.59
N LEU A 198 -0.50 -4.65 -5.68
CA LEU A 198 -0.20 -3.26 -6.05
C LEU A 198 1.16 -3.16 -6.74
N SER A 199 2.20 -3.82 -6.22
CA SER A 199 3.52 -3.90 -6.89
C SER A 199 3.41 -4.50 -8.28
N ILE A 200 2.64 -5.60 -8.43
CA ILE A 200 2.39 -6.24 -9.72
C ILE A 200 1.72 -5.28 -10.69
N PHE A 201 0.69 -4.56 -10.22
CA PHE A 201 -0.02 -3.58 -11.02
C PHE A 201 0.90 -2.46 -11.50
N LEU A 202 1.72 -1.88 -10.62
CA LEU A 202 2.69 -0.85 -10.98
C LEU A 202 3.72 -1.38 -11.97
N ASN A 203 4.24 -2.59 -11.76
CA ASN A 203 5.15 -3.25 -12.70
C ASN A 203 4.50 -3.51 -14.06
N TYR A 204 3.21 -3.87 -14.09
CA TYR A 204 2.49 -4.10 -15.34
C TYR A 204 2.32 -2.80 -16.13
N VAL A 205 1.85 -1.74 -15.46
CA VAL A 205 1.69 -0.43 -16.10
C VAL A 205 3.03 0.06 -16.62
N ASP A 206 4.08 0.05 -15.80
CA ASP A 206 5.39 0.55 -16.21
C ASP A 206 6.06 -0.30 -17.30
N ASN A 207 6.13 -1.62 -17.16
CA ASN A 207 6.90 -2.45 -18.10
C ASN A 207 6.13 -2.86 -19.37
N VAL A 208 4.79 -2.81 -19.35
CA VAL A 208 3.97 -3.29 -20.48
C VAL A 208 3.26 -2.13 -21.19
N LEU A 209 2.63 -1.22 -20.44
CA LEU A 209 1.75 -0.20 -21.02
C LEU A 209 2.43 1.15 -21.23
N GLU A 210 3.38 1.50 -20.36
CA GLU A 210 4.01 2.81 -20.28
C GLU A 210 5.54 2.73 -20.19
N GLN A 211 6.13 1.79 -20.95
CA GLN A 211 7.55 1.43 -20.93
C GLN A 211 8.50 2.61 -20.66
N GLY A 212 9.07 2.62 -19.45
CA GLY A 212 10.11 3.56 -19.02
C GLY A 212 9.60 4.98 -18.76
N ARG A 213 8.27 5.18 -18.65
CA ARG A 213 7.70 6.47 -18.23
C ARG A 213 7.71 6.61 -16.72
N PHE A 214 7.51 5.54 -15.96
CA PHE A 214 7.53 5.60 -14.50
C PHE A 214 8.86 6.16 -13.99
N GLU A 215 9.98 5.68 -14.53
CA GLU A 215 11.33 6.13 -14.17
C GLU A 215 11.59 7.61 -14.48
N LYS A 216 10.86 8.20 -15.44
CA LYS A 216 11.00 9.62 -15.81
C LYS A 216 10.27 10.55 -14.87
N VAL A 217 9.21 10.07 -14.21
CA VAL A 217 8.32 10.90 -13.40
C VAL A 217 8.45 10.64 -11.89
N MET A 218 9.03 9.51 -11.50
CA MET A 218 9.29 9.11 -10.12
C MET A 218 10.74 9.38 -9.68
N PRO A 219 10.97 9.87 -8.45
CA PRO A 219 12.31 9.95 -7.88
C PRO A 219 12.95 8.55 -7.74
N ALA A 220 14.22 8.42 -8.15
CA ALA A 220 14.92 7.13 -8.14
C ALA A 220 14.87 6.34 -6.82
N PRO A 221 15.00 6.97 -5.63
CA PRO A 221 14.88 6.24 -4.36
C PRO A 221 13.49 5.63 -4.12
N LEU A 222 12.43 6.22 -4.67
CA LEU A 222 11.04 5.76 -4.50
C LEU A 222 10.67 4.66 -5.51
N ILE A 223 11.33 4.63 -6.66
CA ILE A 223 11.12 3.57 -7.67
C ILE A 223 11.40 2.20 -7.07
N ASP A 224 12.47 2.06 -6.29
CA ASP A 224 12.82 0.78 -5.64
C ASP A 224 11.71 0.32 -4.68
N LEU A 225 11.07 1.25 -3.95
CA LEU A 225 9.96 0.92 -3.06
C LEU A 225 8.72 0.38 -3.79
N CYS A 226 8.51 0.80 -5.04
CA CYS A 226 7.37 0.36 -5.86
C CYS A 226 7.66 -0.92 -6.66
N LEU A 227 8.88 -1.06 -7.19
CA LEU A 227 9.18 -2.03 -8.25
C LEU A 227 10.14 -3.16 -7.82
N ARG A 228 10.65 -3.19 -6.58
CA ARG A 228 11.63 -4.21 -6.16
C ARG A 228 11.09 -5.65 -6.15
N CYS A 229 9.77 -5.85 -6.31
CA CYS A 229 9.20 -7.14 -6.73
C CYS A 229 9.51 -7.45 -8.22
N LYS A 230 10.77 -7.37 -8.65
CA LYS A 230 11.19 -7.62 -10.05
C LYS A 230 11.01 -9.08 -10.51
N ASN A 231 10.59 -9.98 -9.61
CA ASN A 231 10.54 -11.43 -9.86
C ASN A 231 9.14 -12.05 -9.88
N VAL A 232 8.05 -11.27 -9.83
CA VAL A 232 6.72 -11.86 -10.02
C VAL A 232 6.48 -12.04 -11.52
N LYS A 233 6.47 -13.30 -11.97
CA LYS A 233 6.15 -13.63 -13.36
C LYS A 233 4.67 -13.32 -13.61
N LEU A 234 4.38 -12.51 -14.64
CA LEU A 234 3.03 -12.23 -15.15
C LEU A 234 2.03 -13.42 -15.25
N PRO A 235 2.44 -14.68 -15.54
CA PRO A 235 1.51 -15.80 -15.70
C PRO A 235 0.70 -16.16 -14.44
N GLU A 236 1.14 -15.77 -13.24
CA GLU A 236 0.40 -16.08 -12.00
C GLU A 236 -0.81 -15.14 -11.77
N ILE A 237 -0.89 -14.05 -12.53
CA ILE A 237 -1.92 -13.02 -12.38
C ILE A 237 -3.08 -13.24 -13.36
N THR A 238 -2.82 -13.91 -14.48
CA THR A 238 -3.82 -14.14 -15.53
C THR A 238 -4.71 -15.36 -15.28
N GLY A 239 -4.33 -16.27 -14.38
CA GLY A 239 -5.16 -17.41 -13.97
C GLY A 239 -5.72 -18.19 -15.16
N ILE A 240 -4.85 -18.94 -15.82
CA ILE A 240 -5.17 -20.33 -16.17
C ILE A 240 -4.53 -21.19 -15.09
#